data_AF-A0A7S2DHX1-F1
#
_entry.id   AF-A0A7S2DHX1-F1
#
_cell.length_a   1.000
_cell.length_b   1.000
_cell.length_c   1.000
_cell.angle_alpha   90.00
_cell.angle_beta   90.00
_cell.angle_gamma   90.00
#
_symmetry.space_group_name_H-M   'P 1'
#
loop_
_entity.id
_entity.type
_entity.pdbx_description
1 polymer ?
#
loop_
_entity_poly.entity_id
_entity_poly.type
_entity_poly.pdbx_seq_one_letter_code
_entity_poly.pdbx_strand_id
1 'polypeptide(L)'
;ALPTGEAILDPRLSADGSAVAFVCDNEVYVVSTNQGSSPVQVTSGARGTALTHGVADYLAQEEMDRYEGYWLSSDGSKVAFEEVDEAHIPSYKIVHQGDDDPMSDEDHRYPFAGAANPKVRLG
;
A
#
# COMPACT_ATOMS: atom_id res chain seq x y z
N ALA A 1 -11.04 -15.99 -7.10
CA ALA A 1 -10.66 -14.92 -8.05
C ALA A 1 -9.93 -13.84 -7.27
N LEU A 2 -8.96 -13.14 -7.88
CA LEU A 2 -8.28 -12.01 -7.22
C LEU A 2 -9.29 -10.86 -6.99
N PRO A 3 -9.16 -10.11 -5.89
CA PRO A 3 -10.05 -8.99 -5.60
C PRO A 3 -9.80 -7.89 -6.64
N THR A 4 -10.83 -7.59 -7.45
CA THR A 4 -10.88 -6.45 -8.39
C THR A 4 -9.87 -6.48 -9.56
N GLY A 5 -10.05 -5.56 -10.52
CA GLY A 5 -9.18 -5.38 -11.70
C GLY A 5 -8.00 -4.42 -11.44
N GLU A 6 -7.72 -4.12 -10.17
CA GLU A 6 -6.67 -3.21 -9.73
C GLU A 6 -5.31 -3.91 -9.67
N ALA A 7 -4.25 -3.09 -9.62
CA ALA A 7 -2.90 -3.61 -9.45
C ALA A 7 -2.71 -4.29 -8.08
N ILE A 8 -1.91 -5.35 -8.07
CA ILE A 8 -1.45 -6.01 -6.85
C ILE A 8 -0.06 -5.48 -6.53
N LEU A 9 0.12 -5.03 -5.29
CA LEU A 9 1.37 -4.46 -4.80
C LEU A 9 2.03 -5.38 -3.77
N ASP A 10 3.36 -5.41 -3.83
CA ASP A 10 4.26 -6.07 -2.87
C ASP A 10 3.78 -7.45 -2.39
N PRO A 11 3.57 -8.46 -3.26
CA PRO A 11 3.16 -9.78 -2.82
C PRO A 11 4.28 -10.50 -2.04
N ARG A 12 3.98 -11.00 -0.83
CA ARG A 12 4.94 -11.69 0.04
C ARG A 12 4.45 -13.06 0.47
N LEU A 13 5.28 -14.07 0.25
CA LEU A 13 5.06 -15.44 0.73
C LEU A 13 5.52 -15.54 2.19
N SER A 14 4.69 -16.14 3.03
CA SER A 14 5.06 -16.57 4.39
C SER A 14 6.27 -17.51 4.36
N ALA A 15 7.06 -17.51 5.43
CA ALA A 15 8.28 -18.31 5.50
C ALA A 15 8.01 -19.84 5.39
N ASP A 16 6.86 -20.30 5.86
CA ASP A 16 6.43 -21.69 5.73
C ASP A 16 5.72 -22.02 4.40
N GLY A 17 5.51 -21.01 3.55
CA GLY A 17 4.89 -21.14 2.23
C GLY A 17 3.37 -21.36 2.27
N SER A 18 2.71 -21.24 3.42
CA SER A 18 1.28 -21.56 3.59
C SER A 18 0.33 -20.46 3.10
N ALA A 19 0.81 -19.22 3.06
CA ALA A 19 0.05 -18.03 2.71
C ALA A 19 0.86 -16.98 1.95
N VAL A 20 0.17 -16.21 1.11
CA VAL A 20 0.68 -14.99 0.45
C VAL A 20 -0.14 -13.80 0.94
N ALA A 21 0.53 -12.74 1.39
CA ALA A 21 -0.09 -11.44 1.63
C ALA A 21 0.25 -10.48 0.49
N PHE A 22 -0.61 -9.49 0.26
CA PHE A 22 -0.40 -8.44 -0.73
C PHE A 22 -1.32 -7.26 -0.45
N VAL A 23 -1.03 -6.10 -1.05
CA VAL A 23 -1.94 -4.96 -1.06
C VAL A 23 -2.67 -4.90 -2.40
N CYS A 24 -3.97 -4.62 -2.37
CA CYS A 24 -4.77 -4.33 -3.54
C CYS A 24 -5.78 -3.24 -3.19
N ASP A 25 -5.86 -2.19 -4.01
CA ASP A 25 -6.79 -1.07 -3.80
C ASP A 25 -6.73 -0.49 -2.37
N ASN A 26 -5.50 -0.22 -1.92
CA ASN A 26 -5.15 0.33 -0.60
C ASN A 26 -5.51 -0.55 0.61
N GLU A 27 -5.84 -1.82 0.40
CA GLU A 27 -6.19 -2.77 1.46
C GLU A 27 -5.28 -3.99 1.44
N VAL A 28 -4.99 -4.53 2.63
CA VAL A 28 -4.22 -5.77 2.79
C VAL A 28 -5.13 -6.97 2.59
N TYR A 29 -4.66 -7.92 1.78
CA TYR A 29 -5.27 -9.22 1.55
C TYR A 29 -4.31 -10.35 1.89
N VAL A 30 -4.86 -11.48 2.30
CA VAL A 30 -4.12 -12.73 2.54
C VAL A 30 -4.82 -13.87 1.82
N VAL A 31 -4.06 -14.73 1.15
CA VAL A 31 -4.56 -15.93 0.50
C VAL A 31 -3.72 -17.14 0.88
N SER A 32 -4.37 -18.26 1.19
CA SER A 32 -3.64 -19.52 1.37
C SER A 32 -3.12 -20.02 0.02
N THR A 33 -1.94 -20.64 0.01
CA THR A 33 -1.35 -21.26 -1.18
C THR A 33 -2.01 -22.58 -1.56
N ASN A 34 -2.93 -23.10 -0.73
CA ASN A 34 -3.72 -24.29 -1.03
C ASN A 34 -4.62 -24.07 -2.26
N GLN A 35 -4.69 -25.08 -3.12
CA GLN A 35 -5.51 -25.03 -4.34
C GLN A 35 -6.98 -24.68 -4.02
N GLY A 36 -7.55 -23.75 -4.78
CA GLY A 36 -8.95 -23.34 -4.63
C GLY A 36 -9.20 -22.28 -3.54
N SER A 37 -8.16 -21.86 -2.80
CA SER A 37 -8.26 -20.75 -1.86
C SER A 37 -8.57 -19.44 -2.58
N SER A 38 -9.37 -18.58 -1.94
CA SER A 38 -9.63 -17.23 -2.40
C SER A 38 -9.02 -16.22 -1.42
N PRO A 39 -8.54 -15.06 -1.90
CA PRO A 39 -8.03 -14.03 -1.02
C PRO A 39 -9.09 -13.55 -0.02
N VAL A 40 -8.64 -13.34 1.21
CA VAL A 40 -9.41 -12.78 2.31
C VAL A 40 -8.89 -11.36 2.56
N GLN A 41 -9.81 -10.40 2.58
CA GLN A 41 -9.49 -9.02 2.92
C GLN A 41 -9.26 -8.91 4.43
N VAL A 42 -8.11 -8.38 4.85
CA VAL A 42 -7.71 -8.26 6.25
C VAL A 42 -8.05 -6.87 6.80
N THR A 43 -7.93 -5.83 5.98
CA THR A 43 -8.18 -4.44 6.36
C THR A 43 -9.34 -3.85 5.56
N SER A 44 -9.99 -2.80 6.06
CA SER A 44 -11.07 -2.13 5.34
C SER A 44 -11.17 -0.65 5.71
N GLY A 45 -11.64 0.18 4.79
CA GLY A 45 -11.92 1.60 5.00
C GLY A 45 -10.96 2.57 4.31
N ALA A 46 -9.90 2.07 3.65
CA ALA A 46 -8.93 2.88 2.93
C ALA A 46 -9.33 3.17 1.48
N ARG A 47 -10.01 2.23 0.82
CA ARG A 47 -10.46 2.36 -0.57
C ARG A 47 -11.20 3.68 -0.86
N GLY A 48 -10.73 4.40 -1.88
CA GLY A 48 -11.33 5.68 -2.30
C GLY A 48 -11.16 6.82 -1.30
N THR A 49 -10.33 6.64 -0.29
CA THR A 49 -10.01 7.66 0.71
C THR A 49 -8.57 8.14 0.59
N ALA A 50 -8.16 8.95 1.55
CA ALA A 50 -6.81 9.41 1.77
C ALA A 50 -5.90 8.40 2.48
N LEU A 51 -6.44 7.27 2.91
CA LEU A 51 -5.75 6.28 3.72
C LEU A 51 -5.16 5.17 2.85
N THR A 52 -4.09 4.56 3.34
CA THR A 52 -3.60 3.28 2.84
C THR A 52 -3.37 2.32 4.00
N HIS A 53 -3.61 1.02 3.76
CA HIS A 53 -3.21 -0.05 4.64
C HIS A 53 -2.15 -0.90 3.96
N GLY A 54 -0.99 -1.07 4.61
CA GLY A 54 0.06 -1.95 4.12
C GLY A 54 0.98 -1.36 3.06
N VAL A 55 0.84 -0.08 2.73
CA VAL A 55 1.72 0.63 1.79
C VAL A 55 2.61 1.58 2.58
N ALA A 56 3.92 1.52 2.37
CA ALA A 56 4.84 2.49 2.96
C ALA A 56 4.58 3.88 2.38
N ASP A 57 4.64 4.94 3.19
CA ASP A 57 4.49 6.31 2.71
C ASP A 57 5.70 6.78 1.86
N TYR A 58 5.54 7.90 1.15
CA TYR A 58 6.58 8.43 0.28
C TYR A 58 7.94 8.63 0.98
N LEU A 59 7.94 9.19 2.20
CA LEU A 59 9.17 9.44 2.93
C LEU A 59 9.85 8.13 3.35
N ALA A 60 9.05 7.14 3.74
CA ALA A 60 9.57 5.83 4.06
C ALA A 60 10.28 5.17 2.86
N GLN A 61 9.68 5.27 1.67
CA GLN A 61 10.25 4.67 0.46
C GLN A 61 11.52 5.39 -0.02
N GLU A 62 11.49 6.71 -0.10
CA GLU A 62 12.58 7.50 -0.71
C GLU A 62 13.72 7.82 0.27
N GLU A 63 13.40 8.12 1.52
CA GLU A 63 14.36 8.70 2.47
C GLU A 63 14.80 7.71 3.56
N MET A 64 14.09 6.60 3.73
CA MET A 64 14.35 5.62 4.79
C MET A 64 14.68 4.21 4.29
N ASP A 65 14.70 4.00 2.97
CA ASP A 65 14.96 2.69 2.34
C ASP A 65 13.97 1.61 2.84
N ARG A 66 12.70 2.00 3.06
CA ARG A 66 11.63 1.14 3.53
C ARG A 66 10.48 1.10 2.53
N TYR A 67 10.44 0.00 1.79
CA TYR A 67 9.40 -0.27 0.79
C TYR A 67 8.20 -1.07 1.33
N GLU A 68 8.34 -1.64 2.53
CA GLU A 68 7.32 -2.49 3.16
C GLU A 68 6.41 -1.67 4.09
N GLY A 69 5.09 -1.78 3.90
CA GLY A 69 4.07 -1.23 4.80
C GLY A 69 3.33 -2.30 5.61
N TYR A 70 3.61 -3.58 5.40
CA TYR A 70 3.03 -4.68 6.17
C TYR A 70 4.04 -5.81 6.38
N TRP A 71 3.78 -6.66 7.38
CA TRP A 71 4.63 -7.78 7.76
C TRP A 71 3.78 -9.02 8.06
N LEU A 72 3.88 -10.01 7.18
CA LEU A 72 3.24 -11.33 7.34
C LEU A 72 4.06 -12.20 8.32
N SER A 73 3.39 -12.85 9.26
CA SER A 73 4.04 -13.78 10.20
C SER A 73 4.65 -14.96 9.46
N SER A 74 5.66 -15.59 10.07
CA SER A 74 6.38 -16.72 9.47
C SER A 74 5.47 -17.90 9.12
N ASP A 75 4.41 -18.11 9.89
CA ASP A 75 3.40 -19.17 9.74
C ASP A 75 2.16 -18.72 8.95
N GLY A 76 2.19 -17.51 8.36
CA GLY A 76 1.09 -16.96 7.57
C GLY A 76 -0.19 -16.64 8.35
N SER A 77 -0.21 -16.81 9.68
CA SER A 77 -1.44 -16.71 10.50
C SER A 77 -1.83 -15.28 10.90
N LYS A 78 -0.89 -14.33 10.84
CA LYS A 78 -1.09 -12.93 11.27
C LYS A 78 -0.39 -11.98 10.31
N VAL A 79 -0.95 -10.79 10.18
CA VAL A 79 -0.30 -9.66 9.50
C VAL A 79 -0.33 -8.48 10.47
N ALA A 80 0.83 -7.83 10.63
CA ALA A 80 0.89 -6.46 11.14
C ALA A 80 0.95 -5.51 9.94
N PHE A 81 0.30 -4.37 10.02
CA PHE A 81 0.32 -3.38 8.94
C PHE A 81 0.42 -1.96 9.48
N GLU A 82 0.96 -1.08 8.65
CA GLU A 82 0.88 0.36 8.85
C GLU A 82 -0.38 0.90 8.16
N GLU A 83 -1.16 1.67 8.90
CA GLU A 83 -2.14 2.59 8.33
C GLU A 83 -1.48 3.96 8.17
N VAL A 84 -1.55 4.52 6.98
CA VAL A 84 -1.04 5.86 6.65
C VAL A 84 -2.22 6.78 6.33
N ASP A 85 -2.29 7.95 6.98
CA ASP A 85 -3.23 9.03 6.68
C ASP A 85 -2.50 10.29 6.20
N GLU A 86 -2.70 10.59 4.91
CA GLU A 86 -2.15 11.77 4.25
C GLU A 86 -3.22 12.82 3.93
N ALA A 87 -4.46 12.69 4.42
CA ALA A 87 -5.60 13.56 4.02
C ALA A 87 -5.34 15.06 4.19
N HIS A 88 -4.48 15.39 5.14
CA HIS A 88 -4.13 16.75 5.53
C HIS A 88 -2.96 17.33 4.73
N ILE A 89 -2.27 16.51 3.92
CA ILE A 89 -1.14 16.92 3.07
C ILE A 89 -1.73 17.43 1.74
N PRO A 90 -1.41 18.66 1.32
CA PRO A 90 -1.88 19.20 0.04
C PRO A 90 -1.44 18.35 -1.15
N SER A 91 -2.29 18.24 -2.17
CA SER A 91 -1.90 17.62 -3.45
C SER A 91 -0.89 18.51 -4.18
N TYR A 92 0.14 17.88 -4.73
CA TYR A 92 1.17 18.45 -5.57
C TYR A 92 1.14 17.75 -6.93
N LYS A 93 1.01 18.52 -8.00
CA LYS A 93 0.96 17.99 -9.36
C LYS A 93 2.37 17.81 -9.92
N ILE A 94 2.67 16.60 -10.37
CA ILE A 94 3.89 16.28 -11.11
C ILE A 94 3.53 16.17 -12.58
N VAL A 95 4.15 16.99 -13.42
CA VAL A 95 3.89 17.02 -14.86
C VAL A 95 4.73 15.97 -15.57
N HIS A 96 4.12 15.14 -16.40
CA HIS A 96 4.80 14.13 -17.21
C HIS A 96 5.35 14.74 -18.49
N GLN A 97 6.48 15.43 -18.39
CA GLN A 97 7.10 16.12 -19.54
C GLN A 97 7.55 15.19 -20.68
N GLY A 98 7.57 13.87 -20.46
CA GLY A 98 7.94 12.86 -21.44
C GLY A 98 6.75 12.17 -22.13
N ASP A 99 5.51 12.48 -21.75
CA ASP A 99 4.31 11.90 -22.38
C ASP A 99 3.94 12.63 -23.68
N ASP A 100 3.30 11.89 -24.60
CA ASP A 100 2.75 12.44 -25.85
C ASP A 100 1.62 13.46 -25.58
N ASP A 101 0.95 13.34 -24.43
CA ASP A 101 -0.03 14.32 -23.96
C ASP A 101 0.68 15.41 -23.13
N PRO A 102 0.75 16.67 -23.62
CA PRO A 102 1.42 17.76 -22.91
C PRO A 102 0.68 18.21 -21.64
N MET A 103 -0.54 17.72 -21.41
CA MET A 103 -1.31 17.97 -20.20
C MET A 103 -1.29 16.77 -19.24
N SER A 104 -0.49 15.73 -19.54
CA SER A 104 -0.33 14.58 -18.66
C SER A 104 0.32 15.00 -17.34
N ASP A 105 -0.36 14.70 -16.24
CA ASP A 105 0.09 14.99 -14.88
C ASP A 105 -0.44 13.94 -13.91
N GLU A 106 0.24 13.81 -12.77
CA GLU A 106 -0.17 12.97 -11.66
C GLU A 106 -0.20 13.77 -10.35
N ASP A 107 -1.16 13.44 -9.48
CA ASP A 107 -1.35 14.06 -8.18
C ASP A 107 -0.60 13.27 -7.09
N HIS A 108 0.25 13.97 -6.33
CA HIS A 108 1.05 13.41 -5.25
C HIS A 108 0.88 14.19 -3.94
N ARG A 109 0.77 13.50 -2.82
CA ARG A 109 0.78 14.14 -1.49
C ARG A 109 2.20 14.27 -0.99
N TYR A 110 2.85 15.37 -1.38
CA TYR A 110 4.28 15.57 -1.13
C TYR A 110 4.54 16.39 0.15
N PRO A 111 5.08 15.79 1.22
CA PRO A 111 5.42 16.52 2.45
C PRO A 111 6.74 17.30 2.27
N PHE A 112 6.65 18.55 1.81
CA PHE A 112 7.81 19.43 1.70
C PHE A 112 8.54 19.61 3.04
N ALA A 113 9.85 19.86 2.98
CA ALA A 113 10.67 20.10 4.16
C ALA A 113 10.07 21.18 5.08
N GLY A 114 9.85 20.84 6.35
CA GLY A 114 9.23 21.71 7.35
C GLY A 114 7.69 21.68 7.38
N ALA A 115 7.03 20.98 6.46
CA ALA A 115 5.59 20.72 6.50
C ALA A 115 5.24 19.50 7.37
N ALA A 116 3.94 19.19 7.48
CA ALA A 116 3.46 18.04 8.22
C ALA A 116 3.74 16.73 7.46
N ASN A 117 4.20 15.71 8.18
CA ASN A 117 4.38 14.35 7.68
C ASN A 117 3.07 13.54 7.70
N PRO A 118 3.01 12.41 6.97
CA PRO A 118 1.92 11.45 7.10
C PRO A 118 1.68 11.05 8.57
N LYS A 119 0.41 10.87 8.93
CA LYS A 119 0.07 10.30 10.24
C LYS A 119 0.03 8.79 10.10
N VAL A 120 0.79 8.09 10.94
CA VAL A 120 0.91 6.64 10.84
C VAL A 120 0.56 5.96 12.15
N ARG A 121 -0.02 4.75 12.05
CA ARG A 121 -0.24 3.85 13.20
C ARG A 121 -0.10 2.40 12.79
N LEU A 122 0.28 1.55 13.75
CA LEU A 122 0.25 0.10 13.57
C LEU A 122 -1.17 -0.44 13.82
N GLY A 123 -1.56 -1.43 13.01
CA GLY A 123 -2.81 -2.18 13.08
C GLY A 123 -2.60 -3.68 13.03
#